data_AF-A0A835YG21-F1
#
_entry.id   AF-A0A835YG21-F1
#
_cell.length_a   1.000
_cell.length_b   1.000
_cell.length_c   1.000
_cell.angle_alpha   90.00
_cell.angle_beta   90.00
_cell.angle_gamma   90.00
#
_symmetry.space_group_name_H-M   'P 1'
#
loop_
_entity.id
_entity.type
_entity.pdbx_description
1 polymer ?
#
loop_
_entity_poly.entity_id
_entity_poly.type
_entity_poly.pdbx_seq_one_letter_code
_entity_poly.pdbx_strand_id
1 'polypeptide(L)'
;MAWYGLVICLWWNWFCTCVMLGQDVNQKVPSWFLAILYLVCGIPGSWWLWYKRLYHGAKADSAFGFVWFFLWFALHCGFCIWAAIAVPFSAERWSFAGFVTAMEALDVCNFCGIIYLIGAGLWSAEAAFCCWILVDVFLYFRGKGGISQAKEQAKQEAALAALRAGTGSAVSRV
;
A
#
# COMPACT_ATOMS: atom_id res chain seq x y z
N MET A 1 8.47 -2.88 -9.50
CA MET A 1 8.06 -4.29 -9.45
C MET A 1 6.76 -4.46 -8.66
N ALA A 2 6.69 -4.11 -7.36
CA ALA A 2 5.43 -4.22 -6.59
C ALA A 2 4.30 -3.28 -7.07
N TRP A 3 4.62 -2.12 -7.65
CA TRP A 3 3.57 -1.28 -8.27
C TRP A 3 2.80 -2.00 -9.38
N TYR A 4 3.47 -2.78 -10.23
CA TYR A 4 2.81 -3.56 -11.28
C TYR A 4 1.98 -4.71 -10.69
N GLY A 5 2.46 -5.33 -9.61
CA GLY A 5 1.73 -6.36 -8.89
C GLY A 5 0.42 -5.83 -8.29
N LEU A 6 0.45 -4.67 -7.63
CA LEU A 6 -0.75 -3.96 -7.17
C LEU A 6 -1.70 -3.64 -8.33
N VAL A 7 -1.20 -3.16 -9.47
CA VAL A 7 -2.05 -2.85 -10.65
C VAL A 7 -2.76 -4.11 -11.13
N ILE A 8 -2.03 -5.22 -11.28
CA ILE A 8 -2.60 -6.51 -11.69
C ILE A 8 -3.65 -6.99 -10.67
N CYS A 9 -3.34 -6.93 -9.37
CA CYS A 9 -4.26 -7.34 -8.32
C CYS A 9 -5.55 -6.51 -8.33
N LEU A 10 -5.45 -5.19 -8.51
CA LEU A 10 -6.63 -4.31 -8.56
C LEU A 10 -7.47 -4.52 -9.82
N TRP A 11 -6.83 -4.74 -10.98
CA TRP A 11 -7.55 -5.07 -12.21
C TRP A 11 -8.27 -6.41 -12.10
N TRP A 12 -7.60 -7.43 -11.55
CA TRP A 12 -8.23 -8.72 -11.28
C TRP A 12 -9.38 -8.58 -10.28
N ASN A 13 -9.20 -7.78 -9.23
CA ASN A 13 -10.22 -7.52 -8.23
C ASN A 13 -11.47 -6.87 -8.83
N TRP A 14 -11.31 -5.90 -9.73
CA TRP A 14 -12.42 -5.30 -10.46
C TRP A 14 -13.08 -6.30 -11.42
N PHE A 15 -12.30 -7.16 -12.09
CA PHE A 15 -12.86 -8.23 -12.90
C PHE A 15 -13.72 -9.21 -12.08
N CYS A 16 -13.27 -9.59 -10.87
CA CYS A 16 -14.04 -10.40 -9.94
C CYS A 16 -15.40 -9.76 -9.60
N THR A 17 -15.42 -8.45 -9.30
CA THR A 17 -16.68 -7.76 -8.99
C THR A 17 -17.59 -7.60 -10.21
N CYS A 18 -17.04 -7.48 -11.43
CA CYS A 18 -17.82 -7.52 -12.67
C CYS A 18 -18.53 -8.88 -12.87
N VAL A 19 -17.86 -10.00 -12.57
CA VAL A 19 -18.47 -11.33 -12.63
C VAL A 19 -19.59 -11.46 -11.58
N MET A 20 -19.35 -10.91 -10.38
CA MET A 20 -20.32 -10.95 -9.28
C MET A 20 -21.58 -10.09 -9.54
N LEU A 21 -21.50 -9.04 -10.38
CA LEU A 21 -22.68 -8.28 -10.83
C LEU A 21 -23.70 -9.14 -11.58
N GLY A 22 -23.24 -10.17 -12.28
CA GLY A 22 -24.08 -11.10 -13.02
C GLY A 22 -24.81 -12.12 -12.13
N GLN A 23 -24.51 -12.17 -10.83
CA GLN A 23 -25.12 -13.08 -9.87
C GLN A 23 -26.20 -12.40 -9.05
N ASP A 24 -27.14 -13.19 -8.51
CA ASP A 24 -28.17 -12.68 -7.62
C ASP A 24 -27.70 -12.63 -6.17
N VAL A 25 -26.71 -11.77 -5.93
CA VAL A 25 -26.11 -11.55 -4.61
C VAL A 25 -26.38 -10.14 -4.11
N ASN A 26 -26.57 -10.02 -2.80
CA ASN A 26 -26.70 -8.72 -2.14
C ASN A 26 -25.39 -7.92 -2.32
N GLN A 27 -25.50 -6.58 -2.35
CA GLN A 27 -24.34 -5.67 -2.33
C GLN A 27 -23.39 -5.77 -3.54
N LYS A 28 -23.87 -6.29 -4.67
CA LYS A 28 -23.10 -6.36 -5.92
C LYS A 28 -22.70 -5.00 -6.49
N VAL A 29 -23.61 -4.02 -6.45
CA VAL A 29 -23.39 -2.69 -7.02
C VAL A 29 -22.38 -1.85 -6.21
N PRO A 30 -22.51 -1.69 -4.88
CA PRO A 30 -21.56 -0.87 -4.15
C PRO A 30 -20.18 -1.54 -4.03
N SER A 31 -20.12 -2.88 -3.96
CA SER A 31 -18.85 -3.63 -4.07
C SER A 31 -18.12 -3.37 -5.38
N TRP A 32 -18.84 -3.28 -6.50
CA TRP A 32 -18.26 -2.94 -7.80
C TRP A 32 -17.75 -1.48 -7.86
N PHE A 33 -18.50 -0.52 -7.33
CA PHE A 33 -18.06 0.88 -7.24
C PHE A 33 -16.80 1.03 -6.38
N LEU A 34 -16.72 0.31 -5.25
CA LEU A 34 -15.53 0.29 -4.42
C LEU A 34 -14.31 -0.28 -5.16
N ALA A 35 -14.49 -1.33 -5.96
CA ALA A 35 -13.40 -1.88 -6.78
C ALA A 35 -12.86 -0.86 -7.80
N ILE A 36 -13.73 -0.06 -8.43
CA ILE A 36 -13.32 1.04 -9.30
C ILE A 36 -12.59 2.13 -8.49
N LEU A 37 -13.10 2.47 -7.31
CA LEU A 37 -12.46 3.45 -6.45
C LEU A 37 -11.04 2.99 -6.08
N TYR A 38 -10.84 1.71 -5.78
CA TYR A 38 -9.50 1.16 -5.52
C TYR A 38 -8.58 1.24 -6.73
N LEU A 39 -9.08 1.04 -7.96
CA LEU A 39 -8.30 1.26 -9.19
C LEU A 39 -7.91 2.73 -9.35
N VAL A 40 -8.88 3.64 -9.27
CA VAL A 40 -8.67 5.07 -9.54
C VAL A 40 -7.84 5.74 -8.46
N CYS A 41 -7.99 5.36 -7.18
CA CYS A 41 -7.25 5.97 -6.08
C CYS A 41 -5.96 5.19 -5.75
N GLY A 42 -5.99 3.85 -5.80
CA GLY A 42 -4.88 3.00 -5.39
C GLY A 42 -3.68 3.07 -6.34
N ILE A 43 -3.91 3.16 -7.66
CA ILE A 43 -2.85 3.26 -8.66
C ILE A 43 -2.07 4.58 -8.57
N PRO A 44 -2.71 5.78 -8.60
CA PRO A 44 -1.98 7.03 -8.44
C PRO A 44 -1.47 7.24 -7.01
N GLY A 45 -2.20 6.77 -6.00
CA GLY A 45 -1.78 6.84 -4.60
C GLY A 45 -0.47 6.08 -4.37
N SER A 46 -0.37 4.85 -4.87
CA SER A 46 0.85 4.05 -4.74
C SER A 46 2.06 4.67 -5.46
N TRP A 47 1.85 5.27 -6.65
CA TRP A 47 2.90 5.98 -7.37
C TRP A 47 3.49 7.14 -6.56
N TRP A 48 2.63 7.96 -5.96
CA TRP A 48 3.04 9.18 -5.27
C TRP A 48 3.63 8.91 -3.88
N LEU A 49 3.06 7.95 -3.14
CA LEU A 49 3.41 7.69 -1.75
C LEU A 49 4.77 7.00 -1.59
N TRP A 50 5.04 5.95 -2.37
CA TRP A 50 6.24 5.12 -2.18
C TRP A 50 7.11 4.99 -3.43
N TYR A 51 6.54 4.81 -4.62
CA TYR A 51 7.37 4.60 -5.83
C TYR A 51 8.25 5.83 -6.15
N LYS A 52 7.64 7.01 -6.25
CA LYS A 52 8.37 8.25 -6.58
C LYS A 52 9.38 8.63 -5.50
N ARG A 53 9.07 8.44 -4.22
CA ARG A 53 9.96 8.82 -3.11
C ARG A 53 11.11 7.85 -2.91
N LEU A 54 10.94 6.56 -3.18
CA LEU A 54 12.04 5.59 -3.20
C LEU A 54 13.09 5.98 -4.24
N TYR A 55 12.66 6.32 -5.46
CA TYR A 55 13.58 6.72 -6.52
C TYR A 55 14.36 8.00 -6.17
N HIS A 56 13.69 9.02 -5.62
CA HIS A 56 14.36 10.24 -5.18
C HIS A 56 15.26 10.01 -3.96
N GLY A 57 14.84 9.18 -2.99
CA GLY A 57 15.61 8.86 -1.79
C GLY A 57 16.90 8.10 -2.12
N ALA A 58 16.84 7.16 -3.06
CA ALA A 58 18.01 6.42 -3.53
C ALA A 58 19.00 7.30 -4.32
N LYS A 59 18.53 8.32 -5.03
CA LYS A 59 19.38 9.24 -5.80
C LYS A 59 19.99 10.35 -4.94
N ALA A 60 19.31 10.79 -3.88
CA ALA A 60 19.72 11.91 -3.04
C ALA A 60 20.39 11.49 -1.71
N ASP A 61 20.59 10.19 -1.46
CA ASP A 61 21.04 9.61 -0.17
C ASP A 61 20.32 10.24 1.06
N SER A 62 19.05 10.61 0.88
CA SER A 62 18.26 11.25 1.93
C SER A 62 17.66 10.20 2.85
N ALA A 63 18.07 10.20 4.12
CA ALA A 63 17.57 9.25 5.11
C ALA A 63 16.07 9.46 5.41
N PHE A 64 15.59 10.71 5.39
CA PHE A 64 14.18 11.04 5.57
C PHE A 64 13.29 10.46 4.45
N GLY A 65 13.79 10.44 3.21
CA GLY A 65 13.11 9.81 2.08
C GLY A 65 12.92 8.30 2.27
N PHE A 66 13.94 7.61 2.81
CA PHE A 66 13.86 6.20 3.15
C PHE A 66 12.89 5.91 4.30
N VAL A 67 12.90 6.70 5.38
CA VAL A 67 11.96 6.52 6.51
C VAL A 67 10.51 6.69 6.06
N TRP A 68 10.22 7.71 5.27
CA TRP A 68 8.88 7.92 4.72
C TRP A 68 8.45 6.76 3.81
N PHE A 69 9.37 6.25 2.99
CA PHE A 69 9.13 5.05 2.19
C PHE A 69 8.76 3.86 3.07
N PHE A 70 9.52 3.55 4.12
CA PHE A 70 9.22 2.43 5.01
C PHE A 70 7.85 2.55 5.68
N LEU A 71 7.46 3.74 6.14
CA LEU A 71 6.16 3.96 6.76
C LEU A 71 5.00 3.66 5.81
N TRP A 72 5.00 4.25 4.61
CA TRP A 72 3.92 4.04 3.64
C TRP A 72 3.94 2.66 3.00
N PHE A 73 5.14 2.12 2.78
CA PHE A 73 5.28 0.78 2.22
C PHE A 73 4.88 -0.30 3.23
N ALA A 74 5.12 -0.10 4.53
CA ALA A 74 4.59 -0.98 5.58
C ALA A 74 3.06 -0.94 5.64
N LEU A 75 2.43 0.24 5.52
CA LEU A 75 0.98 0.37 5.42
C LEU A 75 0.43 -0.35 4.18
N HIS A 76 1.09 -0.20 3.03
CA HIS A 76 0.73 -0.92 1.80
C HIS A 76 0.87 -2.43 1.97
N CYS A 77 1.94 -2.90 2.61
CA CYS A 77 2.15 -4.31 2.92
C CYS A 77 1.02 -4.85 3.82
N GLY A 78 0.65 -4.12 4.88
CA GLY A 78 -0.48 -4.46 5.74
C GLY A 78 -1.80 -4.50 4.98
N PHE A 79 -2.03 -3.55 4.07
CA PHE A 79 -3.19 -3.54 3.19
C PHE A 79 -3.24 -4.77 2.27
N CYS A 80 -2.11 -5.18 1.65
CA CYS A 80 -2.07 -6.38 0.80
C CYS A 80 -2.37 -7.66 1.61
N ILE A 81 -1.84 -7.78 2.83
CA ILE A 81 -2.14 -8.92 3.72
C ILE A 81 -3.63 -8.94 4.06
N TRP A 82 -4.19 -7.79 4.42
CA TRP A 82 -5.62 -7.68 4.72
C TRP A 82 -6.49 -8.01 3.49
N ALA A 83 -6.12 -7.52 2.31
CA ALA A 83 -6.82 -7.80 1.05
C ALA A 83 -6.74 -9.28 0.65
N ALA A 84 -5.62 -9.96 0.93
CA ALA A 84 -5.47 -11.40 0.71
C ALA A 84 -6.42 -12.23 1.59
N ILE A 85 -6.65 -11.82 2.84
CA ILE A 85 -7.60 -12.48 3.73
C ILE A 85 -9.04 -12.07 3.37
N ALA A 86 -9.25 -10.81 2.97
CA ALA A 86 -10.54 -10.16 2.79
C ALA A 86 -11.40 -10.20 4.07
N VAL A 87 -10.82 -9.85 5.22
CA VAL A 87 -11.60 -9.71 6.47
C VAL A 87 -12.68 -8.64 6.26
N PRO A 88 -13.98 -8.96 6.43
CA PRO A 88 -15.06 -8.02 6.15
C PRO A 88 -15.04 -6.89 7.18
N PHE A 89 -14.39 -5.78 6.82
CA PHE A 89 -14.32 -4.56 7.63
C PHE A 89 -15.38 -3.53 7.22
N SER A 90 -15.89 -3.65 5.99
CA SER A 90 -16.94 -2.80 5.42
C SER A 90 -18.22 -3.60 5.23
N ALA A 91 -19.35 -2.91 5.14
CA ALA A 91 -20.62 -3.52 4.78
C ALA A 91 -20.53 -4.28 3.44
N GLU A 92 -19.61 -3.90 2.54
CA GLU A 92 -19.51 -4.43 1.18
C GLU A 92 -18.57 -5.64 1.06
N ARG A 93 -19.16 -6.83 1.21
CA ARG A 93 -18.44 -8.11 1.30
C ARG A 93 -17.71 -8.50 0.02
N TRP A 94 -18.23 -8.18 -1.16
CA TRP A 94 -17.69 -8.67 -2.44
C TRP A 94 -16.58 -7.79 -3.03
N SER A 95 -16.22 -6.71 -2.35
CA SER A 95 -15.33 -5.64 -2.85
C SER A 95 -13.86 -6.06 -2.99
N PHE A 96 -13.42 -7.13 -2.30
CA PHE A 96 -12.08 -7.69 -2.42
C PHE A 96 -12.12 -9.20 -2.71
N ALA A 97 -11.25 -9.67 -3.59
CA ALA A 97 -11.04 -11.07 -3.94
C ALA A 97 -9.96 -11.70 -3.05
N GLY A 98 -10.24 -11.86 -1.76
CA GLY A 98 -9.38 -12.58 -0.82
C GLY A 98 -9.94 -13.97 -0.49
N PHE A 99 -9.28 -14.69 0.41
CA PHE A 99 -9.65 -16.08 0.72
C PHE A 99 -11.05 -16.20 1.31
N VAL A 100 -11.46 -15.31 2.21
CA VAL A 100 -12.79 -15.37 2.83
C VAL A 100 -13.88 -15.20 1.77
N THR A 101 -13.75 -14.17 0.93
CA THR A 101 -14.73 -13.89 -0.13
C THR A 101 -14.70 -14.93 -1.25
N ALA A 102 -13.55 -15.57 -1.50
CA ALA A 102 -13.45 -16.67 -2.43
C ALA A 102 -14.22 -17.91 -1.97
N MET A 103 -14.15 -18.24 -0.68
CA MET A 103 -14.93 -19.33 -0.10
C MET A 103 -16.43 -19.04 -0.18
N GLU A 104 -16.85 -17.82 0.18
CA GLU A 104 -18.26 -17.41 0.05
C GLU A 104 -18.73 -17.40 -1.42
N ALA A 105 -17.86 -17.06 -2.37
CA ALA A 105 -18.18 -17.08 -3.80
C ALA A 105 -18.35 -18.50 -4.37
N LEU A 106 -17.70 -19.52 -3.79
CA LEU A 106 -17.91 -20.93 -4.17
C LEU A 106 -19.34 -21.40 -3.86
N ASP A 107 -19.92 -20.92 -2.75
CA ASP A 107 -21.29 -21.26 -2.36
C ASP A 107 -22.35 -20.64 -3.28
N VAL A 108 -22.01 -19.53 -3.94
CA VAL A 108 -22.87 -18.89 -4.96
C VAL A 108 -22.74 -19.61 -6.29
N CYS A 109 -21.51 -19.74 -6.80
CA CYS A 109 -21.24 -20.34 -8.09
C CYS A 109 -19.79 -20.81 -8.21
N ASN A 110 -19.58 -22.08 -8.64
CA ASN A 110 -18.22 -22.66 -8.78
C ASN A 110 -17.29 -21.78 -9.63
N PHE A 111 -17.80 -21.19 -10.71
CA PHE A 111 -17.04 -20.30 -11.59
C PHE A 111 -16.60 -19.01 -10.87
N CYS A 112 -17.49 -18.41 -10.08
CA CYS A 112 -17.26 -17.21 -9.29
C CYS A 112 -16.17 -17.46 -8.24
N GLY A 113 -16.31 -18.57 -7.51
CA GLY A 113 -15.34 -19.00 -6.51
C GLY A 113 -13.94 -19.23 -7.08
N ILE A 114 -13.81 -19.90 -8.24
CA ILE A 114 -12.51 -20.11 -8.89
C ILE A 114 -11.85 -18.77 -9.26
N ILE A 115 -12.61 -17.82 -9.81
CA ILE A 115 -12.07 -16.50 -10.19
C ILE A 115 -11.61 -15.71 -8.95
N TYR A 116 -12.39 -15.76 -7.87
CA TYR A 116 -12.01 -15.14 -6.59
C TYR A 116 -10.83 -15.84 -5.92
N LEU A 117 -10.69 -17.16 -6.04
CA LEU A 117 -9.52 -17.91 -5.54
C LEU A 117 -8.23 -17.51 -6.27
N ILE A 118 -8.29 -17.29 -7.59
CA ILE A 118 -7.15 -16.75 -8.34
C ILE A 118 -6.80 -15.35 -7.81
N GLY A 119 -7.79 -14.52 -7.53
CA GLY A 119 -7.60 -13.21 -6.91
C GLY A 119 -6.92 -13.30 -5.56
N ALA A 120 -7.34 -14.24 -4.71
CA ALA A 120 -6.75 -14.47 -3.39
C ALA A 120 -5.29 -14.92 -3.50
N GLY A 121 -4.99 -15.77 -4.48
CA GLY A 121 -3.62 -16.17 -4.81
C GLY A 121 -2.75 -14.99 -5.25
N LEU A 122 -3.27 -14.11 -6.11
CA LEU A 122 -2.57 -12.90 -6.55
C LEU A 122 -2.29 -11.95 -5.37
N TRP A 123 -3.28 -11.68 -4.53
CA TRP A 123 -3.10 -10.84 -3.34
C TRP A 123 -2.09 -11.45 -2.35
N SER A 124 -2.07 -12.77 -2.20
CA SER A 124 -1.11 -13.47 -1.35
C SER A 124 0.31 -13.37 -1.89
N ALA A 125 0.48 -13.57 -3.20
CA ALA A 125 1.77 -13.41 -3.86
C ALA A 125 2.28 -11.98 -3.74
N GLU A 126 1.41 -10.99 -3.93
CA GLU A 126 1.74 -9.58 -3.76
C GLU A 126 2.12 -9.25 -2.31
N ALA A 127 1.37 -9.77 -1.33
CA ALA A 127 1.69 -9.58 0.09
C ALA A 127 3.07 -10.17 0.44
N ALA A 128 3.37 -11.39 -0.03
CA ALA A 128 4.67 -12.02 0.17
C ALA A 128 5.81 -11.22 -0.49
N PHE A 129 5.59 -10.72 -1.71
CA PHE A 129 6.55 -9.91 -2.44
C PHE A 129 6.80 -8.55 -1.75
N CYS A 130 5.75 -7.91 -1.24
CA CYS A 130 5.86 -6.68 -0.45
C CYS A 130 6.63 -6.90 0.86
N CYS A 131 6.37 -7.98 1.59
CA CYS A 131 7.15 -8.36 2.76
C CYS A 131 8.64 -8.53 2.42
N TRP A 132 8.94 -9.21 1.32
CA TRP A 132 10.32 -9.43 0.89
C TRP A 132 11.02 -8.11 0.54
N ILE A 133 10.40 -7.24 -0.25
CA ILE A 133 10.98 -5.92 -0.58
C ILE A 133 11.25 -5.11 0.68
N LEU A 134 10.34 -5.14 1.66
CA LEU A 134 10.51 -4.37 2.88
C LEU A 134 11.75 -4.83 3.66
N VAL A 135 11.98 -6.14 3.73
CA VAL A 135 13.18 -6.72 4.34
C VAL A 135 14.44 -6.38 3.52
N ASP A 136 14.41 -6.51 2.20
CA ASP A 136 15.55 -6.23 1.32
C ASP A 136 16.01 -4.77 1.43
N VAL A 137 15.08 -3.82 1.31
CA VAL A 137 15.37 -2.39 1.42
C VAL A 137 15.83 -2.04 2.85
N PHE A 138 15.27 -2.68 3.87
CA PHE A 138 15.71 -2.48 5.27
C PHE A 138 17.15 -2.96 5.48
N LEU A 139 17.51 -4.14 4.95
CA LEU A 139 18.87 -4.66 5.01
C LEU A 139 19.85 -3.78 4.24
N TYR A 140 19.47 -3.30 3.05
CA TYR A 140 20.26 -2.35 2.27
C TYR A 140 20.51 -1.05 3.04
N PHE A 141 19.48 -0.46 3.64
CA PHE A 141 19.59 0.76 4.43
C PHE A 141 20.46 0.58 5.68
N ARG A 142 20.32 -0.57 6.36
CA ARG A 142 21.12 -0.93 7.53
C ARG A 142 22.59 -1.13 7.17
N GLY A 143 22.89 -1.79 6.05
CA GLY A 143 24.25 -2.02 5.56
C GLY A 143 25.02 -0.74 5.20
N LYS A 144 24.32 0.31 4.74
CA LYS A 144 24.90 1.63 4.47
C LYS A 144 25.10 2.52 5.70
N GLY A 145 24.78 2.05 6.91
CA GLY A 145 24.81 2.89 8.11
C GLY A 145 23.72 3.98 8.12
N GLY A 146 22.64 3.78 7.36
CA GLY A 146 21.58 4.77 7.16
C GLY A 146 20.91 5.24 8.44
N ILE A 147 20.89 4.42 9.50
CA ILE A 147 20.35 4.81 10.81
C ILE A 147 21.22 5.89 11.49
N SER A 148 22.54 5.85 11.32
CA SER A 148 23.43 6.89 11.86
C SER A 148 23.28 8.19 11.10
N GLN A 149 23.21 8.12 9.76
CA GLN A 149 23.01 9.31 8.92
C GLN A 149 21.62 9.93 9.13
N ALA A 150 20.58 9.11 9.33
CA ALA A 150 19.24 9.57 9.69
C ALA A 150 19.22 10.35 11.00
N LYS A 151 19.91 9.84 12.03
CA LYS A 151 20.02 10.51 13.33
C LYS A 151 20.79 11.82 13.23
N GLU A 152 21.86 11.85 12.45
CA GLU A 152 22.67 13.06 12.23
C GLU A 152 21.87 14.14 11.50
N GLN A 153 21.19 13.79 10.40
CA GLN A 153 20.33 14.70 9.64
C GLN A 153 19.17 15.24 10.49
N ALA A 154 18.51 14.38 11.28
CA ALA A 154 17.43 14.81 12.18
C ALA A 154 17.94 15.79 13.27
N LYS A 155 19.14 15.57 13.80
CA LYS A 155 19.77 16.52 14.74
C LYS A 155 20.10 17.86 14.07
N GLN A 156 20.63 17.83 12.84
CA GLN A 156 20.93 19.05 12.09
C GLN A 156 19.67 19.85 11.75
N GLU A 157 18.59 19.20 11.32
CA GLU A 157 17.30 19.86 11.07
C GLU A 157 16.69 20.44 12.35
N ALA A 158 16.73 19.70 13.47
CA ALA A 158 16.25 20.19 14.76
C ALA A 158 17.06 21.40 15.24
N ALA A 159 18.38 21.37 15.08
CA ALA A 159 19.26 22.51 15.40
C ALA A 159 18.96 23.72 14.50
N LEU A 160 18.73 23.51 13.21
CA LEU A 160 18.38 24.57 12.26
C LEU A 160 17.00 25.17 12.56
N ALA A 161 16.03 24.35 12.95
CA ALA A 161 14.70 24.80 13.36
C ALA A 161 14.75 25.63 14.65
N ALA A 162 15.55 25.20 15.63
CA ALA A 162 15.79 25.97 16.85
C ALA A 162 16.49 27.31 16.57
N LEU A 163 17.48 27.33 15.67
CA LEU A 163 18.13 28.55 15.19
C LEU A 163 17.12 29.51 14.55
N ARG A 164 16.29 29.03 13.61
CA ARG A 164 15.24 29.83 12.95
C ARG A 164 14.21 30.39 13.94
N ALA A 165 13.79 29.58 14.92
CA ALA A 165 12.90 30.03 15.98
C ALA A 165 13.56 31.09 16.89
N GLY A 166 14.85 30.94 17.18
CA GLY A 166 15.64 31.93 17.93
C GLY A 166 15.87 33.24 17.17
N THR A 167 16.02 33.18 15.83
CA THR A 167 16.21 34.38 15.00
C THR A 167 14.93 35.22 14.90
N GLY A 168 13.75 34.59 14.87
CA GLY A 168 12.46 35.30 14.86
C GLY A 168 12.17 36.07 16.15
N SER A 169 12.66 35.60 17.29
CA SER A 169 12.56 36.27 18.60
C SER A 169 13.45 37.52 18.71
N ALA A 170 14.57 37.55 17.97
CA ALA A 170 15.48 38.70 17.96
C ALA A 170 14.98 39.85 17.07
N VAL A 171 14.26 39.56 16.00
CA VAL A 171 13.74 40.58 15.05
C VAL A 171 12.50 41.32 15.58
N SER A 172 11.72 40.73 16.49
CA SER A 172 10.56 41.42 17.09
C SER A 172 10.89 42.33 18.28
N ARG A 173 12.18 42.46 18.63
CA ARG A 173 12.66 43.32 19.75
C ARG A 173 13.43 44.56 19.27
N VAL A 174 13.43 44.86 17.98
CA VAL A 174 13.98 46.08 17.38
C VAL A 174 12.83 46.88 16.80
#